data_AF-A0AAV2V0B7-F1
#
_entry.id   AF-A0AAV2V0B7-F1
#
_cell.length_a   1.000
_cell.length_b   1.000
_cell.length_c   1.000
_cell.angle_alpha   90.00
_cell.angle_beta   90.00
_cell.angle_gamma   90.00
#
_symmetry.space_group_name_H-M   'P 1'
#
loop_
_entity.id
_entity.type
_entity.pdbx_description
1 polymer ?
#
loop_
_entity_poly.entity_id
_entity_poly.type
_entity_poly.pdbx_seq_one_letter_code
_entity_poly.pdbx_strand_id
1 'polypeptide(L)'
;MINMKLKATLIACLSVLTLSSYANSSENKEVILQQCHDLASTVASLVSSQAKKTCAEKLVIASLHIDTAADWIVEDVHSAAKQELDNAIYSLQYAELNSCNRYIQISHSKLEAQRIKSLL
;
A
#
# COMPACT_ATOMS: atom_id res chain seq x y z
N MET A 1 1.27 37.50 -35.02
CA MET A 1 1.87 37.76 -33.70
C MET A 1 1.02 37.11 -32.63
N ILE A 2 1.47 35.98 -32.05
CA ILE A 2 0.81 35.40 -30.87
C ILE A 2 0.96 36.44 -29.75
N ASN A 3 -0.18 37.01 -29.34
CA ASN A 3 -0.26 38.11 -28.39
C ASN A 3 0.47 37.71 -27.08
N MET A 4 1.48 38.46 -26.65
CA MET A 4 2.31 38.13 -25.47
C MET A 4 1.47 37.88 -24.21
N LYS A 5 0.28 38.50 -24.14
CA LYS A 5 -0.71 38.25 -23.09
C LYS A 5 -1.24 36.81 -23.07
N LEU A 6 -1.49 36.21 -24.24
CA LEU A 6 -1.96 34.82 -24.34
C LEU A 6 -0.90 33.82 -23.82
N LYS A 7 0.38 34.07 -24.13
CA LYS A 7 1.49 33.25 -23.63
C LYS A 7 1.61 33.34 -22.11
N ALA A 8 1.51 34.54 -21.54
CA ALA A 8 1.58 34.74 -20.09
C ALA A 8 0.42 34.05 -19.36
N THR A 9 -0.81 34.16 -19.88
CA THR A 9 -1.98 33.46 -19.31
C THR A 9 -1.82 31.94 -19.41
N LEU A 10 -1.32 31.42 -20.52
CA LEU A 10 -1.09 29.97 -20.68
C LEU A 10 -0.07 29.45 -19.65
N ILE A 11 1.04 30.16 -19.46
CA ILE A 11 2.09 29.80 -18.50
C ILE A 11 1.52 29.81 -17.07
N ALA A 12 0.74 30.83 -16.71
CA ALA A 12 0.10 30.92 -15.40
C ALA A 12 -0.88 29.76 -15.15
N CYS A 13 -1.72 29.41 -16.13
CA CYS A 13 -2.64 28.27 -16.01
C CYS A 13 -1.89 26.93 -15.89
N LEU A 14 -0.80 26.74 -16.62
CA LEU A 14 0.05 25.55 -16.54
C LEU A 14 0.73 25.43 -15.15
N SER A 15 1.17 26.54 -14.56
CA SER A 15 1.74 26.53 -13.20
C SER A 15 0.70 26.18 -12.12
N VAL A 16 -0.56 26.58 -12.29
CA VAL A 16 -1.62 26.22 -11.33
C VAL A 16 -1.99 24.74 -11.43
N LEU A 17 -2.04 24.18 -12.65
CA LEU A 17 -2.34 22.76 -12.88
C LEU A 17 -1.23 21.82 -12.37
N THR A 18 0.02 22.27 -12.41
CA THR A 18 1.16 21.49 -11.89
C THR A 18 1.19 21.49 -10.36
N LEU A 19 0.89 22.62 -9.70
CA LEU A 19 0.75 22.66 -8.23
C LEU A 19 -0.39 21.78 -7.72
N SER A 20 -1.55 21.81 -8.38
CA SER A 20 -2.69 20.99 -7.96
C SER A 20 -2.42 19.49 -8.15
N SER A 21 -1.74 19.09 -9.23
CA SER A 21 -1.30 17.70 -9.43
C SER A 21 -0.35 17.23 -8.33
N TYR A 22 0.58 18.09 -7.88
CA TYR A 22 1.57 17.73 -6.87
C TYR A 22 0.97 17.60 -5.47
N ALA A 23 0.02 18.47 -5.13
CA ALA A 23 -0.74 18.38 -3.88
C ALA A 23 -1.55 17.08 -3.81
N ASN A 24 -2.27 16.75 -4.90
CA ASN A 24 -3.08 15.54 -5.00
C ASN A 24 -2.24 14.25 -4.92
N SER A 25 -1.02 14.25 -5.49
CA SER A 25 -0.12 13.09 -5.37
C SER A 25 0.41 12.90 -3.95
N SER A 26 0.67 13.98 -3.20
CA SER A 26 1.13 13.87 -1.81
C SER A 26 0.03 13.36 -0.87
N GLU A 27 -1.21 13.80 -1.06
CA GLU A 27 -2.36 13.34 -0.28
C GLU A 27 -2.64 11.86 -0.55
N ASN A 28 -2.53 11.43 -1.81
CA ASN A 28 -2.70 10.02 -2.17
C ASN A 28 -1.60 9.14 -1.58
N LYS A 29 -0.35 9.62 -1.51
CA LYS A 29 0.77 8.89 -0.87
C LYS A 29 0.51 8.65 0.61
N GLU A 30 0.12 9.68 1.35
CA GLU A 30 -0.14 9.57 2.80
C GLU A 30 -1.30 8.60 3.09
N VAL A 31 -2.35 8.61 2.27
CA VAL A 31 -3.47 7.67 2.38
C VAL A 31 -3.00 6.23 2.18
N ILE A 32 -2.13 5.97 1.20
CA ILE A 32 -1.60 4.63 0.94
C ILE A 32 -0.68 4.18 2.09
N LEU A 33 0.15 5.08 2.64
CA LEU A 33 0.98 4.78 3.80
C LEU A 33 0.15 4.39 5.02
N GLN A 34 -0.90 5.16 5.32
CA GLN A 34 -1.81 4.84 6.41
C GLN A 34 -2.49 3.48 6.19
N GLN A 35 -2.93 3.17 4.96
CA GLN A 35 -3.50 1.87 4.62
C GLN A 35 -2.50 0.72 4.85
N CYS A 36 -1.22 0.89 4.52
CA CYS A 36 -0.20 -0.12 4.81
C CYS A 36 -0.07 -0.35 6.33
N HIS A 37 0.06 0.71 7.12
CA HIS A 37 0.23 0.57 8.57
C HIS A 37 -1.01 -0.04 9.26
N ASP A 38 -2.20 0.39 8.87
CA ASP A 38 -3.46 -0.17 9.39
C ASP A 38 -3.60 -1.66 9.04
N LEU A 39 -3.24 -2.03 7.81
CA LEU A 39 -3.26 -3.41 7.35
C LEU A 39 -2.20 -4.26 8.07
N ALA A 40 -0.97 -3.76 8.23
CA ALA A 40 0.11 -4.45 8.94
C ALA A 40 -0.29 -4.73 10.40
N SER A 41 -0.85 -3.72 11.08
CA SER A 41 -1.38 -3.83 12.44
C SER A 41 -2.52 -4.85 12.53
N THR A 42 -3.46 -4.80 11.57
CA THR A 42 -4.56 -5.76 11.48
C THR A 42 -4.04 -7.19 11.35
N VAL A 43 -3.10 -7.45 10.43
CA VAL A 43 -2.52 -8.78 10.23
C VAL A 43 -1.75 -9.24 11.47
N ALA A 44 -0.95 -8.36 12.10
CA ALA A 44 -0.21 -8.67 13.31
C ALA A 44 -1.15 -9.05 14.48
N SER A 45 -2.31 -8.40 14.59
CA SER A 45 -3.31 -8.72 15.63
C SER A 45 -3.88 -10.13 15.51
N LEU A 46 -3.85 -10.74 14.31
CA LEU A 46 -4.36 -12.09 14.06
C LEU A 46 -3.40 -13.19 14.56
N VAL A 47 -2.13 -12.87 14.80
CA VAL A 47 -1.06 -13.81 15.15
C VAL A 47 -1.37 -14.57 16.44
N SER A 48 -1.79 -13.87 17.49
CA SER A 48 -2.07 -14.45 18.81
C SER A 48 -3.25 -15.42 18.81
N SER A 49 -4.13 -15.33 17.80
CA SER A 49 -5.29 -16.20 17.66
C SER A 49 -4.98 -17.53 16.97
N GLN A 50 -3.75 -17.73 16.49
CA GLN A 50 -3.37 -18.92 15.74
C GLN A 50 -3.01 -20.09 16.64
N ALA A 51 -3.62 -21.26 16.36
CA ALA A 51 -3.25 -22.51 17.02
C ALA A 51 -1.99 -23.15 16.40
N LYS A 52 -1.76 -22.95 15.10
CA LYS A 52 -0.62 -23.50 14.37
C LYS A 52 0.51 -22.48 14.33
N LYS A 53 1.70 -22.88 14.79
CA LYS A 53 2.90 -22.02 14.77
C LYS A 53 3.21 -21.47 13.38
N THR A 54 3.08 -22.29 12.34
CA THR A 54 3.32 -21.88 10.95
C THR A 54 2.36 -20.79 10.47
N CYS A 55 1.10 -20.80 10.94
CA CYS A 55 0.14 -19.73 10.67
C CYS A 55 0.58 -18.42 11.33
N ALA A 56 0.97 -18.48 12.60
CA ALA A 56 1.49 -17.31 13.32
C ALA A 56 2.72 -16.72 12.62
N GLU A 57 3.69 -17.57 12.26
CA GLU A 57 4.90 -17.17 11.54
C GLU A 57 4.58 -16.51 10.20
N LYS A 58 3.65 -17.07 9.42
CA LYS A 58 3.25 -16.49 8.12
C LYS A 58 2.54 -15.15 8.25
N LEU A 59 1.72 -14.96 9.29
CA LEU A 59 1.07 -13.68 9.54
C LEU A 59 2.09 -12.62 9.98
N VAL A 60 3.07 -12.98 10.82
CA VAL A 60 4.18 -12.06 11.19
C VAL A 60 4.99 -11.65 9.96
N ILE A 61 5.32 -12.61 9.08
CA ILE A 61 6.04 -12.33 7.84
C ILE A 61 5.22 -11.41 6.93
N ALA A 62 3.91 -11.66 6.80
CA ALA A 62 3.03 -10.81 6.00
C ALA A 62 2.98 -9.38 6.54
N SER A 63 2.79 -9.19 7.86
CA SER A 63 2.76 -7.85 8.46
C SER A 63 4.09 -7.11 8.28
N LEU A 64 5.23 -7.81 8.40
CA LEU A 64 6.54 -7.21 8.19
C LEU A 64 6.73 -6.71 6.75
N HIS A 65 6.33 -7.52 5.76
CA HIS A 65 6.42 -7.12 4.36
C HIS A 65 5.51 -5.94 4.04
N ILE A 66 4.30 -5.87 4.62
CA ILE A 66 3.41 -4.71 4.45
C ILE A 66 4.03 -3.45 5.04
N ASP A 67 4.63 -3.53 6.23
CA ASP A 67 5.29 -2.40 6.87
C ASP A 67 6.53 -1.93 6.08
N THR A 68 7.34 -2.89 5.60
CA THR A 68 8.49 -2.61 4.72
C THR A 68 8.04 -1.98 3.39
N ALA A 69 6.87 -2.35 2.87
CA ALA A 69 6.32 -1.71 1.68
C ALA A 69 6.01 -0.23 1.93
N ALA A 70 5.56 0.14 3.13
CA ALA A 70 5.35 1.53 3.51
C ALA A 70 6.66 2.32 3.47
N ASP A 71 7.75 1.77 4.01
CA ASP A 71 9.09 2.39 3.95
C ASP A 71 9.52 2.65 2.49
N TRP A 72 9.32 1.69 1.60
CA TRP A 72 9.63 1.88 0.17
C TRP A 72 8.74 2.92 -0.51
N ILE A 73 7.48 3.07 -0.08
CA ILE A 73 6.59 4.13 -0.58
C ILE A 73 7.08 5.50 -0.11
N VAL A 74 7.56 5.63 1.13
CA VAL A 74 8.18 6.87 1.65
C VAL A 74 9.35 7.28 0.76
N GLU A 75 10.19 6.34 0.35
CA GLU A 75 11.35 6.55 -0.53
C GLU A 75 11.00 6.65 -2.03
N ASP A 76 9.71 6.64 -2.40
CA ASP A 76 9.19 6.67 -3.78
C ASP A 76 9.73 5.52 -4.68
N VAL A 77 10.08 4.38 -4.07
CA VAL A 77 10.56 3.17 -4.75
C VAL A 77 9.40 2.17 -4.95
N HIS A 78 8.44 2.52 -5.83
CA HIS A 78 7.21 1.75 -6.00
C HIS A 78 7.42 0.30 -6.48
N SER A 79 8.48 0.01 -7.24
CA SER A 79 8.79 -1.36 -7.66
C SER A 79 9.13 -2.27 -6.47
N ALA A 80 9.94 -1.77 -5.53
CA ALA A 80 10.27 -2.48 -4.31
C ALA A 80 9.03 -2.63 -3.41
N ALA A 81 8.24 -1.56 -3.25
CA ALA A 81 6.99 -1.61 -2.49
C ALA A 81 6.01 -2.67 -3.05
N LYS A 82 5.85 -2.75 -4.38
CA LYS A 82 5.02 -3.78 -5.04
C LYS A 82 5.53 -5.18 -4.78
N GLN A 83 6.85 -5.39 -4.81
CA GLN A 83 7.45 -6.69 -4.51
C GLN A 83 7.20 -7.10 -3.05
N GLU A 84 7.32 -6.19 -2.10
CA GLU A 84 7.01 -6.48 -0.70
C GLU A 84 5.52 -6.80 -0.49
N LEU A 85 4.62 -6.07 -1.14
CA LEU A 85 3.19 -6.40 -1.11
C LEU A 85 2.89 -7.77 -1.74
N ASP A 86 3.60 -8.17 -2.80
CA ASP A 86 3.49 -9.52 -3.37
C ASP A 86 3.96 -10.62 -2.39
N ASN A 87 5.05 -10.37 -1.66
CA ASN A 87 5.53 -11.28 -0.61
C ASN A 87 4.51 -11.43 0.53
N ALA A 88 3.87 -10.32 0.93
CA ALA A 88 2.81 -10.32 1.92
C ALA A 88 1.58 -11.10 1.44
N ILE A 89 1.11 -10.83 0.20
CA ILE A 89 -0.01 -11.53 -0.43
C ILE A 89 0.25 -13.03 -0.48
N TYR A 90 1.46 -13.45 -0.86
CA TYR A 90 1.84 -14.86 -0.89
C TYR A 90 1.75 -15.51 0.49
N SER A 91 2.21 -14.82 1.53
CA SER A 91 2.16 -15.30 2.91
C SER A 91 0.72 -15.40 3.45
N LEU A 92 -0.13 -14.42 3.12
CA LEU A 92 -1.56 -14.44 3.46
C LEU A 92 -2.31 -15.54 2.70
N GLN A 93 -2.00 -15.73 1.41
CA GLN A 93 -2.57 -16.82 0.60
C GLN A 93 -2.19 -18.18 1.14
N TYR A 94 -0.95 -18.35 1.61
CA TYR A 94 -0.54 -19.57 2.29
C TYR A 94 -1.36 -19.81 3.56
N ALA A 95 -1.54 -18.77 4.40
CA ALA A 95 -2.33 -18.88 5.62
C ALA A 95 -3.80 -19.25 5.33
N GLU A 96 -4.38 -18.68 4.29
CA GLU A 96 -5.72 -19.00 3.80
C GLU A 96 -5.84 -20.49 3.39
N LEU A 97 -4.91 -20.98 2.56
CA LEU A 97 -4.91 -22.37 2.08
C LEU A 97 -4.65 -23.41 3.18
N ASN A 98 -3.96 -23.02 4.26
CA ASN A 98 -3.67 -23.90 5.40
C ASN A 98 -4.74 -23.87 6.49
N SER A 99 -5.88 -23.21 6.21
CA SER A 99 -7.02 -23.06 7.13
C SER A 99 -6.59 -22.51 8.49
N CYS A 100 -5.79 -21.44 8.47
CA CYS A 100 -5.44 -20.71 9.67
C CYS A 100 -6.71 -20.12 10.35
N ASN A 101 -6.64 -19.91 11.66
CA ASN A 101 -7.74 -19.31 12.40
C ASN A 101 -8.03 -17.90 11.86
N ARG A 102 -9.28 -17.44 11.95
CA ARG A 102 -9.70 -16.12 11.41
C ARG A 102 -9.54 -16.01 9.89
N TYR A 103 -9.83 -17.10 9.18
CA TYR A 103 -9.78 -17.19 7.70
C TYR A 103 -10.38 -15.98 6.99
N ILE A 104 -11.57 -15.52 7.41
CA ILE A 104 -12.28 -14.40 6.77
C ILE A 104 -11.42 -13.13 6.85
N GLN A 105 -10.90 -12.81 8.03
CA GLN A 105 -10.02 -11.67 8.23
C GLN A 105 -8.75 -11.76 7.38
N ILE A 106 -8.14 -12.95 7.31
CA ILE A 106 -6.94 -13.18 6.48
C ILE A 106 -7.24 -12.94 4.99
N SER A 107 -8.39 -13.44 4.51
CA SER A 107 -8.81 -13.25 3.11
C SER A 107 -9.09 -11.77 2.80
N HIS A 108 -9.71 -11.03 3.73
CA HIS A 108 -9.88 -9.58 3.61
C HIS A 108 -8.54 -8.85 3.57
N SER A 109 -7.62 -9.15 4.49
CA SER A 109 -6.28 -8.54 4.49
C SER A 109 -5.52 -8.79 3.20
N LYS A 110 -5.67 -9.98 2.59
CA LYS A 110 -5.07 -10.30 1.29
C LYS A 110 -5.64 -9.41 0.16
N LEU A 111 -6.96 -9.24 0.11
CA LEU A 111 -7.61 -8.38 -0.87
C LEU A 111 -7.22 -6.92 -0.69
N GLU A 112 -7.06 -6.47 0.54
CA GLU A 112 -6.61 -5.12 0.86
C GLU A 112 -5.17 -4.89 0.40
N ALA A 113 -4.25 -5.83 0.67
CA ALA A 113 -2.89 -5.77 0.14
C ALA A 113 -2.86 -5.70 -1.40
N GLN A 114 -3.72 -6.47 -2.09
CA GLN A 114 -3.86 -6.41 -3.54
C GLN A 114 -4.36 -5.06 -4.04
N ARG A 115 -5.32 -4.46 -3.32
CA ARG A 115 -5.84 -3.13 -3.62
C ARG A 115 -4.75 -2.08 -3.45
N ILE A 116 -4.04 -2.06 -2.32
CA ILE A 116 -2.91 -1.13 -2.07
C ILE A 116 -1.90 -1.25 -3.22
N LYS A 117 -1.50 -2.48 -3.57
CA LYS A 117 -0.56 -2.73 -4.67
C LYS A 117 -1.00 -2.14 -6.01
N SER A 118 -2.31 -2.14 -6.28
CA SER A 118 -2.88 -1.59 -7.53
C SER A 118 -2.91 -0.06 -7.59
N LEU A 119 -2.75 0.62 -6.43
CA LEU A 119 -2.70 2.07 -6.32
C LEU A 119 -1.28 2.64 -6.47
N LEU A 120 -0.27 1.78 -6.35
CA LEU A 120 1.15 2.06 -6.63
C LEU A 120 1.46 1.89 -8.13
#